data_AF-S6H2K4-F1
#
_entry.id   AF-S6H2K4-F1
#
_cell.length_a   1.000
_cell.length_b   1.000
_cell.length_c   1.000
_cell.angle_alpha   90.00
_cell.angle_beta   90.00
_cell.angle_gamma   90.00
#
_symmetry.space_group_name_H-M   'P 1'
#
loop_
_entity.id
_entity.type
_entity.pdbx_description
1 polymer ?
#
loop_
_entity_poly.entity_id
_entity_poly.type
_entity_poly.pdbx_seq_one_letter_code
_entity_poly.pdbx_strand_id
1 'polypeptide(L)'
;MKEHYDFSNAKRGPVAPVKGKRRITIMLDDVVLQAARERADEQGIGYQTLINGLLRQMLKVDSKHEATEKRLLSTGEELSVTAFNRREVEALEAQLNSMASSLHELLSDHRKVSST
;
A
#
# COMPACT_ATOMS: atom_id res chain seq x y z
N MET A 1 -22.75 -12.67 -4.60
CA MET A 1 -23.63 -11.49 -4.63
C MET A 1 -25.08 -11.97 -4.72
N LYS A 2 -26.04 -11.37 -4.02
CA LYS A 2 -27.46 -11.76 -4.17
C LYS A 2 -28.04 -11.13 -5.43
N GLU A 3 -28.80 -11.92 -6.17
CA GLU A 3 -29.52 -11.51 -7.39
C GLU A 3 -30.49 -10.35 -7.12
N HIS A 4 -31.13 -10.33 -5.94
CA HIS A 4 -32.08 -9.29 -5.56
C HIS A 4 -31.87 -8.80 -4.13
N TYR A 5 -31.91 -7.48 -3.99
CA TYR A 5 -32.00 -6.78 -2.70
C TYR A 5 -33.32 -6.03 -2.64
N ASP A 6 -34.09 -6.25 -1.59
CA ASP A 6 -35.33 -5.52 -1.32
C ASP A 6 -35.01 -4.23 -0.56
N PHE A 7 -35.22 -3.10 -1.23
CA PHE A 7 -35.02 -1.75 -0.70
C PHE A 7 -36.35 -1.05 -0.34
N SER A 8 -37.47 -1.77 -0.26
CA SER A 8 -38.80 -1.19 -0.03
C SER A 8 -38.91 -0.39 1.27
N ASN A 9 -38.10 -0.71 2.27
CA ASN A 9 -38.01 0.01 3.55
C ASN A 9 -36.74 0.86 3.70
N ALA A 10 -35.94 1.02 2.62
CA ALA A 10 -34.70 1.78 2.69
C ALA A 10 -34.98 3.28 2.77
N LYS A 11 -34.56 3.91 3.87
CA LYS A 11 -34.68 5.35 4.08
C LYS A 11 -33.46 6.06 3.52
N ARG A 12 -33.62 6.91 2.50
CA ARG A 12 -32.53 7.74 1.95
C ARG A 12 -32.09 8.76 3.00
N GLY A 13 -30.98 8.49 3.68
CA GLY A 13 -30.31 9.48 4.52
C GLY A 13 -29.64 10.56 3.65
N PRO A 14 -29.47 11.80 4.16
CA PRO A 14 -28.66 12.81 3.49
C PRO A 14 -27.24 12.26 3.25
N VAL A 15 -26.70 12.47 2.06
CA VAL A 15 -25.32 12.14 1.74
C VAL A 15 -24.43 12.92 2.71
N ALA A 16 -23.65 12.21 3.53
CA ALA A 16 -22.75 12.84 4.48
C ALA A 16 -21.86 13.86 3.73
N PRO A 17 -21.73 15.10 4.23
CA PRO A 17 -20.88 16.08 3.58
C PRO A 17 -19.44 15.57 3.55
N VAL A 18 -18.83 15.58 2.36
CA VAL A 18 -17.44 15.15 2.18
C VAL A 18 -16.52 16.18 2.84
N LYS A 19 -16.19 15.94 4.12
CA LYS A 19 -15.31 16.83 4.88
C LYS A 19 -13.89 16.76 4.33
N GLY A 20 -13.35 17.90 3.90
CA GLY A 20 -11.92 18.03 3.54
C GLY A 20 -11.54 17.64 2.10
N LYS A 21 -12.50 17.29 1.23
CA LYS A 21 -12.25 17.08 -0.21
C LYS A 21 -13.16 17.99 -1.04
N ARG A 22 -12.61 18.60 -2.08
CA ARG A 22 -13.35 19.42 -3.04
C ARG A 22 -13.49 18.67 -4.36
N ARG A 23 -14.70 18.61 -4.92
CA ARG A 23 -14.93 18.08 -6.27
C ARG A 23 -14.45 19.11 -7.28
N ILE A 24 -13.49 18.74 -8.11
CA ILE A 24 -12.96 19.58 -9.20
C ILE A 24 -12.99 18.79 -10.50
N THR A 25 -13.08 19.49 -11.62
CA THR A 25 -12.87 18.90 -12.95
C THR A 25 -11.42 19.17 -13.34
N ILE A 26 -10.67 18.10 -13.60
CA ILE A 26 -9.33 18.16 -14.17
C ILE A 26 -9.29 17.22 -15.37
N MET A 27 -8.58 17.59 -16.42
CA MET A 27 -8.26 16.66 -17.51
C MET A 27 -7.01 15.88 -17.11
N LEU A 28 -7.07 14.55 -17.27
CA LEU A 28 -5.95 13.64 -17.11
C LEU A 28 -5.81 12.85 -18.38
N ASP A 29 -4.58 12.55 -18.79
CA ASP A 29 -4.33 11.70 -19.94
C ASP A 29 -4.86 10.29 -19.68
N ASP A 30 -5.40 9.64 -20.71
CA ASP A 30 -5.97 8.29 -20.59
C ASP A 30 -4.93 7.27 -20.09
N VAL A 31 -3.68 7.41 -20.53
CA VAL A 31 -2.56 6.56 -20.10
C VAL A 31 -2.26 6.70 -18.61
N VAL A 32 -2.41 7.92 -18.07
CA VAL A 32 -2.20 8.19 -16.64
C VAL A 32 -3.35 7.64 -15.83
N LEU A 33 -4.59 7.82 -16.30
CA LEU A 33 -5.76 7.30 -15.63
C LEU A 33 -5.75 5.76 -15.57
N GLN A 34 -5.35 5.11 -16.67
CA GLN A 34 -5.26 3.65 -16.74
C GLN A 34 -4.17 3.11 -15.81
N ALA A 35 -2.96 3.69 -15.84
CA ALA A 35 -1.89 3.30 -14.94
C ALA A 35 -2.24 3.52 -13.46
N ALA A 36 -2.99 4.60 -13.15
CA ALA A 36 -3.46 4.85 -11.80
C ALA A 36 -4.50 3.83 -11.34
N ARG A 37 -5.35 3.32 -12.24
CA ARG A 37 -6.31 2.26 -11.92
C ARG A 37 -5.60 0.94 -11.61
N GLU A 38 -4.73 0.50 -12.51
CA GLU A 38 -3.99 -0.77 -12.34
C GLU A 38 -3.20 -0.80 -11.03
N ARG A 39 -2.43 0.27 -10.75
CA ARG A 39 -1.67 0.37 -9.49
C ARG A 39 -2.54 0.47 -8.24
N ALA A 40 -3.72 1.06 -8.36
CA ALA A 40 -4.63 1.18 -7.23
C ALA A 40 -5.31 -0.16 -6.93
N ASP A 41 -5.69 -0.91 -7.98
CA ASP A 41 -6.25 -2.26 -7.87
C ASP A 41 -5.24 -3.23 -7.27
N GLU A 42 -3.96 -3.17 -7.68
CA GLU A 42 -2.86 -3.94 -7.08
C GLU A 42 -2.69 -3.66 -5.57
N GLN A 43 -2.97 -2.43 -5.13
CA GLN A 43 -2.86 -2.00 -3.74
C GLN A 43 -4.18 -2.10 -2.97
N GLY A 44 -5.27 -2.55 -3.60
CA GLY A 44 -6.60 -2.61 -2.99
C GLY A 44 -7.13 -1.24 -2.52
N ILE A 45 -6.66 -0.14 -3.11
CA ILE A 45 -7.10 1.22 -2.80
C ILE A 45 -7.83 1.84 -3.99
N GLY A 46 -8.62 2.89 -3.76
CA GLY A 46 -9.22 3.63 -4.88
C GLY A 46 -8.19 4.46 -5.65
N TYR A 47 -8.29 4.52 -6.98
CA TYR A 47 -7.41 5.34 -7.83
C TYR A 47 -7.40 6.82 -7.43
N GLN A 48 -8.52 7.36 -6.92
CA GLN A 48 -8.57 8.73 -6.40
C GLN A 48 -7.69 8.90 -5.15
N THR A 49 -7.61 7.90 -4.28
CA THR A 49 -6.74 7.91 -3.09
C THR A 49 -5.28 7.90 -3.51
N LEU A 50 -4.92 7.04 -4.46
CA LEU A 50 -3.58 6.97 -5.03
C LEU A 50 -3.14 8.31 -5.65
N ILE A 51 -3.97 8.90 -6.52
CA ILE A 51 -3.68 10.18 -7.17
C ILE A 51 -3.49 11.29 -6.14
N ASN A 52 -4.38 11.38 -5.14
CA ASN A 52 -4.26 12.40 -4.11
C ASN A 52 -3.03 12.19 -3.21
N GLY A 53 -2.67 10.94 -2.91
CA GLY A 53 -1.45 10.61 -2.17
C GLY A 53 -0.19 11.07 -2.90
N LEU A 54 -0.09 10.76 -4.19
CA LEU A 54 1.03 11.19 -5.04
C LEU A 54 1.14 12.72 -5.11
N LEU A 55 0.01 13.43 -5.32
CA LEU A 55 -0.01 14.88 -5.35
C LEU A 55 0.44 15.50 -4.01
N ARG A 56 0.03 14.92 -2.87
CA ARG A 56 0.46 15.37 -1.54
C ARG A 56 1.96 15.19 -1.34
N GLN A 57 2.50 14.04 -1.74
CA GLN A 57 3.94 13.76 -1.63
C GLN A 57 4.76 14.71 -2.50
N MET A 58 4.36 14.94 -3.75
CA MET A 58 5.06 15.83 -4.67
C MET A 58 5.03 17.30 -4.21
N LEU A 59 3.89 17.73 -3.67
CA LEU A 59 3.69 19.09 -3.18
C LEU A 59 4.18 19.31 -1.73
N LYS A 60 4.74 18.28 -1.08
CA LYS A 60 5.15 18.29 0.34
C LYS A 60 4.04 18.80 1.27
N VAL A 61 2.80 18.37 1.01
CA VAL A 61 1.63 18.77 1.81
C VAL A 61 1.53 17.85 3.03
N ASP A 62 1.90 18.39 4.19
CA ASP A 62 1.75 17.69 5.48
C ASP A 62 0.27 17.41 5.77
N SER A 63 -0.13 16.16 5.56
CA SER A 63 -1.53 15.77 5.55
C SER A 63 -1.92 15.11 6.88
N LYS A 64 -2.29 15.89 7.89
CA LYS A 64 -2.84 15.39 9.18
C LYS A 64 -4.24 14.73 9.08
N HIS A 65 -4.80 14.57 7.88
CA HIS A 65 -6.23 14.29 7.68
C HIS A 65 -6.60 12.84 7.30
N GLU A 66 -5.67 11.90 7.35
CA GLU A 66 -5.89 10.54 6.81
C GLU A 66 -6.37 9.48 7.82
N ALA A 67 -6.83 9.88 9.01
CA ALA A 67 -7.35 8.94 10.00
C ALA A 67 -8.75 8.37 9.66
N THR A 68 -9.43 8.90 8.64
CA THR A 68 -10.88 8.63 8.45
C THR A 68 -11.18 7.57 7.39
N GLU A 69 -10.32 7.35 6.39
CA GLU A 69 -10.61 6.35 5.33
C GLU A 69 -10.13 4.93 5.64
N LYS A 70 -9.20 4.76 6.59
CA LYS A 70 -8.82 3.43 7.10
C LYS A 70 -9.95 2.71 7.88
N ARG A 71 -11.09 3.36 8.14
CA ARG A 71 -12.14 2.82 9.02
C ARG A 71 -13.39 2.28 8.31
N LEU A 72 -13.55 2.51 7.00
CA LEU A 72 -14.76 2.09 6.25
C LEU A 72 -14.58 0.79 5.45
N LEU A 73 -13.38 0.20 5.46
CA LEU A 73 -13.08 -1.06 4.75
C LEU A 73 -12.91 -2.25 5.71
N SER A 74 -13.19 -2.10 7.01
CA SER A 74 -13.05 -3.19 7.99
C SER A 74 -14.22 -4.18 8.00
N THR A 75 -14.93 -4.37 6.89
CA THR A 75 -15.91 -5.45 6.75
C THR A 75 -15.63 -6.18 5.46
N GLY A 76 -14.57 -7.00 5.50
CA GLY A 76 -14.08 -7.78 4.37
C GLY A 76 -12.57 -7.95 4.50
N GLU A 77 -12.18 -8.96 5.27
CA GLU A 77 -10.94 -9.74 5.13
C GLU A 77 -9.67 -8.98 4.70
N GLU A 78 -8.86 -8.67 5.71
CA GLU A 78 -7.39 -8.59 5.68
C GLU A 78 -6.70 -8.71 4.31
N LEU A 79 -6.45 -7.58 3.65
CA LEU A 79 -5.33 -7.45 2.72
C LEU A 79 -4.48 -6.24 3.11
N SER A 80 -3.39 -6.60 3.76
CA SER A 80 -2.26 -5.81 4.23
C SER A 80 -1.60 -4.99 3.11
N VAL A 81 -1.66 -3.66 3.20
CA VAL A 81 -0.80 -2.79 2.36
C VAL A 81 0.04 -1.79 3.17
N THR A 82 0.05 -1.87 4.50
CA THR A 82 1.03 -1.08 5.30
C THR A 82 1.66 -1.82 6.48
N ALA A 83 1.79 -3.13 6.40
CA ALA A 83 2.51 -3.88 7.43
C ALA A 83 3.47 -4.86 6.77
N PHE A 84 4.61 -4.35 6.28
CA PHE A 84 5.78 -5.21 6.25
C PHE A 84 5.97 -5.72 7.68
N ASN A 85 5.74 -7.00 7.91
CA ASN A 85 5.93 -7.63 9.21
C ASN A 85 7.39 -7.39 9.59
N ARG A 86 7.63 -6.48 10.53
CA ARG A 86 8.99 -6.14 11.00
C ARG A 86 9.81 -7.39 11.34
N ARG A 87 9.13 -8.43 11.83
CA ARG A 87 9.71 -9.76 12.11
C ARG A 87 10.21 -10.50 10.86
N GLU A 88 9.51 -10.40 9.74
CA GLU A 88 9.93 -11.02 8.47
C GLU A 88 11.14 -10.30 7.88
N VAL A 89 11.18 -8.96 7.98
CA VAL A 89 12.34 -8.16 7.59
C VAL A 89 13.56 -8.51 8.46
N GLU A 90 13.37 -8.56 9.78
CA GLU A 90 14.42 -8.96 10.72
C GLU A 90 14.93 -10.38 10.47
N ALA A 91 14.04 -11.32 10.10
CA ALA A 91 14.42 -12.70 9.76
C ALA A 91 15.24 -12.78 8.46
N LEU A 92 14.85 -12.02 7.43
CA LEU A 92 15.56 -11.95 6.16
C LEU A 92 16.95 -11.30 6.33
N GLU A 93 17.05 -10.24 7.14
CA GLU A 93 18.33 -9.59 7.46
C GLU A 93 19.26 -10.55 8.22
N ALA A 94 18.74 -11.34 9.16
CA ALA A 94 19.51 -12.36 9.87
C ALA A 94 20.01 -13.46 8.92
N GLN A 95 19.19 -13.88 7.93
CA GLN A 95 19.60 -14.84 6.91
C GLN A 95 20.70 -14.30 6.00
N LEU A 96 20.60 -13.04 5.56
CA LEU A 96 21.63 -12.42 4.72
C LEU A 96 22.98 -12.33 5.46
N ASN A 97 22.94 -11.96 6.74
CA ASN A 97 24.14 -11.87 7.56
C ASN A 97 24.78 -13.23 7.84
N SER A 98 23.98 -14.30 8.04
CA SER A 98 24.54 -15.64 8.24
C SER A 98 25.18 -16.21 6.96
N MET A 99 24.58 -15.94 5.80
CA MET A 99 25.17 -16.29 4.50
C MET A 99 26.47 -15.53 4.24
N ALA A 100 26.52 -14.23 4.59
CA ALA A 100 27.73 -13.42 4.45
C ALA A 100 28.87 -13.94 5.34
N SER A 101 28.58 -14.33 6.59
CA SER A 101 29.56 -14.94 7.48
C SER A 101 30.06 -16.29 6.96
N SER A 102 29.16 -17.13 6.44
CA SER A 102 29.52 -18.43 5.86
C SER A 102 30.43 -18.29 4.63
N LEU A 103 30.17 -17.30 3.77
CA LEU A 103 31.03 -16.96 2.65
C LEU A 103 32.40 -16.43 3.11
N HIS A 104 32.43 -15.63 4.17
CA HIS A 104 33.67 -15.13 4.74
C HIS A 104 34.54 -16.26 5.30
N GLU A 105 33.93 -17.26 5.97
CA GLU A 105 34.61 -18.43 6.52
C GLU A 105 35.20 -19.31 5.40
N LEU A 106 34.41 -19.60 4.35
CA LEU A 106 34.85 -20.33 3.16
C LEU A 106 36.02 -19.65 2.43
N LEU A 107 35.96 -18.33 2.28
CA LEU A 107 37.03 -17.54 1.64
C LEU A 107 38.26 -17.37 2.54
N SER A 108 38.10 -17.50 3.87
CA SER A 108 39.21 -17.47 4.82
C SER A 108 39.97 -18.80 4.85
N ASP A 109 39.26 -19.92 4.75
CA ASP A 109 39.87 -21.25 4.65
C ASP A 109 40.68 -21.41 3.36
N HIS A 110 40.19 -20.90 2.23
CA HIS A 110 40.93 -20.93 0.96
C HIS A 110 42.25 -20.14 0.99
N ARG A 111 42.43 -19.19 1.92
CA ARG A 111 43.71 -18.48 2.11
C ARG A 111 44.72 -19.25 2.94
N LYS A 112 44.29 -20.15 3.84
CA LYS A 112 45.21 -20.98 4.64
C LYS A 112 45.81 -22.16 3.86
N VAL A 113 45.09 -22.71 2.88
CA VAL A 113 45.59 -23.85 2.09
C VAL A 113 46.59 -23.46 1.01
N SER A 114 46.65 -22.17 0.62
CA SER A 114 47.58 -21.68 -0.42
C SER A 114 48.97 -21.27 0.12
N SER A 115 49.22 -21.36 1.43
CA SER A 115 50.49 -20.96 2.07
C SER A 115 51.28 -22.13 2.69
N THR A 116 51.09 -23.35 2.21
CA THR A 116 51.92 -24.52 2.53
C THR A 116 52.49 -25.08 1.24
#